data_AF-A0A929PK75-F1
#
_entry.id   AF-A0A929PK75-F1
#
_cell.length_a   1.000
_cell.length_b   1.000
_cell.length_c   1.000
_cell.angle_alpha   90.00
_cell.angle_beta   90.00
_cell.angle_gamma   90.00
#
_symmetry.space_group_name_H-M   'P 1'
#
loop_
_entity.id
_entity.type
_entity.pdbx_description
1 polymer ?
#
loop_
_entity_poly.entity_id
_entity_poly.type
_entity_poly.pdbx_seq_one_letter_code
_entity_poly.pdbx_strand_id
1 'polypeptide(L)'
;MNDKKVEREHKVYELDENADVELKINKKFPYQKMLDILTKGNTFFLAVERRSAAYARKNLERELGELIETTFSVYTTPEGEKLDGYVFSFKLVKDYLEKVHVEDTFEEIDKQQVDHDSKRNITC
;
A
#
# COMPACT_ATOMS: atom_id res chain seq x y z
N MET A 1 2.94 2.06 39.95
CA MET A 1 1.80 2.55 39.15
C MET A 1 1.20 1.32 38.47
N ASN A 2 -0.01 0.90 38.87
CA ASN A 2 -0.63 -0.29 38.31
C ASN A 2 -1.43 0.08 37.06
N ASP A 3 -0.96 -0.39 35.91
CA ASP A 3 -1.69 -0.33 34.64
C ASP A 3 -2.93 -1.22 34.73
N LYS A 4 -4.10 -0.58 34.85
CA LYS A 4 -5.39 -1.27 34.76
C LYS A 4 -5.61 -1.71 33.31
N LYS A 5 -5.42 -3.00 33.06
CA LYS A 5 -5.85 -3.70 31.84
C LYS A 5 -7.39 -3.61 31.77
N VAL A 6 -7.93 -2.75 30.91
CA VAL A 6 -9.37 -2.64 30.69
C VAL A 6 -9.81 -3.78 29.78
N GLU A 7 -10.29 -4.88 30.36
CA GLU A 7 -10.98 -5.93 29.61
C GLU A 7 -12.28 -5.37 29.06
N ARG A 8 -12.35 -5.23 27.73
CA ARG A 8 -13.60 -4.88 27.04
C ARG A 8 -14.35 -6.18 26.78
N GLU A 9 -15.25 -6.55 27.68
CA GLU A 9 -16.18 -7.66 27.42
C GLU A 9 -17.10 -7.30 26.25
N HIS A 10 -17.12 -8.16 25.23
CA HIS A 10 -18.03 -8.04 24.10
C HIS A 10 -19.38 -8.64 24.49
N LYS A 11 -20.46 -7.85 24.43
CA LYS A 11 -21.82 -8.33 24.67
C LYS A 11 -22.34 -9.06 23.43
N VAL A 12 -22.78 -10.29 23.63
CA VAL A 12 -23.47 -11.11 22.62
C VAL A 12 -24.96 -11.03 22.89
N TYR A 13 -25.74 -10.84 21.84
CA TYR A 13 -27.20 -10.79 21.90
C TYR A 13 -27.76 -11.93 21.05
N GLU A 14 -28.68 -12.70 21.63
CA GLU A 14 -29.52 -13.63 20.88
C GLU A 14 -30.57 -12.82 20.13
N LEU A 15 -30.74 -13.11 18.83
CA LEU A 15 -31.70 -12.42 17.98
C LEU A 15 -33.02 -13.20 17.97
N ASP A 16 -34.14 -12.50 18.17
CA ASP A 16 -35.49 -13.04 17.96
C ASP A 16 -35.73 -13.27 16.45
N GLU A 17 -36.56 -14.25 16.09
CA GLU A 17 -36.94 -14.55 14.71
C GLU A 17 -37.59 -13.36 13.98
N ASN A 18 -38.16 -12.41 14.74
CA ASN A 18 -38.77 -11.18 14.22
C ASN A 18 -37.89 -9.93 14.38
N ALA A 19 -36.63 -10.10 14.80
CA ALA A 19 -35.72 -8.97 14.99
C ALA A 19 -35.35 -8.34 13.63
N ASP A 20 -35.69 -7.08 13.45
CA ASP A 20 -35.35 -6.33 12.24
C ASP A 20 -33.88 -5.90 12.31
N VAL A 21 -33.01 -6.66 11.65
CA VAL A 21 -31.56 -6.39 11.59
C VAL A 21 -31.21 -5.84 10.22
N GLU A 22 -30.82 -4.57 10.17
CA GLU A 22 -30.31 -3.97 8.94
C GLU A 22 -28.95 -4.60 8.57
N LEU A 23 -28.97 -5.44 7.54
CA LEU A 23 -27.75 -5.94 6.92
C LEU A 23 -27.05 -4.79 6.18
N LYS A 24 -25.97 -4.28 6.77
CA LYS A 24 -25.08 -3.36 6.07
C LYS A 24 -24.38 -4.12 4.94
N ILE A 25 -24.75 -3.80 3.70
CA ILE A 25 -24.18 -4.40 2.49
C ILE A 25 -22.66 -4.21 2.53
N ASN A 26 -21.92 -5.30 2.33
CA ASN A 26 -20.47 -5.27 2.16
C ASN A 26 -20.14 -4.45 0.91
N LYS A 27 -19.63 -3.23 1.09
CA LYS A 27 -19.02 -2.46 0.00
C LYS A 27 -17.93 -3.32 -0.63
N LYS A 28 -18.10 -3.67 -1.91
CA LYS A 28 -17.10 -4.45 -2.65
C LYS A 28 -15.92 -3.55 -3.00
N PHE A 29 -14.73 -3.91 -2.55
CA PHE A 29 -13.51 -3.23 -2.98
C PHE A 29 -13.02 -3.80 -4.32
N PRO A 30 -12.46 -2.96 -5.22
CA PRO A 30 -11.85 -3.42 -6.45
C PRO A 30 -10.44 -3.99 -6.18
N TYR A 31 -10.37 -5.15 -5.52
CA TYR A 31 -9.12 -5.75 -5.04
C TYR A 31 -8.09 -5.97 -6.14
N GLN A 32 -8.51 -6.46 -7.32
CA GLN A 32 -7.58 -6.68 -8.44
C GLN A 32 -6.86 -5.38 -8.83
N LYS A 33 -7.61 -4.28 -8.97
CA LYS A 33 -7.04 -2.97 -9.31
C LYS A 33 -6.06 -2.48 -8.23
N MET A 34 -6.40 -2.69 -6.96
CA MET A 34 -5.52 -2.32 -5.84
C MET A 34 -4.22 -3.13 -5.87
N LEU A 35 -4.30 -4.44 -6.11
CA LEU A 35 -3.14 -5.32 -6.25
C LEU A 35 -2.26 -4.88 -7.41
N ASP A 36 -2.83 -4.63 -8.59
CA ASP A 36 -2.10 -4.20 -9.78
C ASP A 36 -1.34 -2.87 -9.56
N ILE A 37 -1.87 -1.97 -8.73
CA ILE A 37 -1.18 -0.72 -8.37
C ILE A 37 0.01 -1.04 -7.45
N LEU A 38 -0.20 -1.84 -6.40
CA LEU A 38 0.83 -2.17 -5.43
C LEU A 38 1.98 -2.99 -6.03
N THR A 39 1.68 -3.96 -6.90
CA THR A 39 2.70 -4.81 -7.54
C THR A 39 3.54 -4.07 -8.56
N LYS A 40 3.05 -2.93 -9.06
CA LYS A 40 3.84 -1.97 -9.87
C LYS A 40 4.70 -1.03 -9.03
N GLY A 41 4.69 -1.17 -7.71
CA GLY A 41 5.43 -0.32 -6.77
C GLY A 41 4.77 1.03 -6.50
N ASN A 42 3.54 1.24 -6.99
CA ASN A 42 2.80 2.47 -6.75
C ASN A 42 2.03 2.40 -5.43
N THR A 43 1.74 3.57 -4.88
CA THR A 43 0.85 3.73 -3.72
C THR A 43 -0.53 4.18 -4.18
N PHE A 44 -1.57 3.87 -3.39
CA PHE A 44 -2.91 4.39 -3.65
C PHE A 44 -3.56 4.93 -2.40
N PHE A 45 -4.44 5.90 -2.59
CA PHE A 45 -5.31 6.45 -1.55
C PHE A 45 -6.71 5.82 -1.63
N LEU A 46 -7.29 5.53 -0.47
CA LEU A 46 -8.65 5.01 -0.35
C LEU A 46 -9.41 5.82 0.72
N ALA A 47 -10.45 6.54 0.30
CA ALA A 47 -11.32 7.35 1.15
C ALA A 47 -12.29 6.46 1.95
N VAL A 48 -11.82 5.89 3.05
CA VAL A 48 -12.59 4.97 3.89
C VAL A 48 -12.26 5.11 5.38
N GLU A 49 -13.19 4.66 6.22
CA GLU A 49 -12.97 4.56 7.65
C GLU A 49 -11.92 3.50 8.02
N ARG A 50 -11.39 3.62 9.23
CA ARG A 50 -10.34 2.75 9.78
C ARG A 50 -10.66 1.25 9.66
N ARG A 51 -11.90 0.86 9.95
CA ARG A 51 -12.31 -0.54 9.93
C ARG A 51 -12.29 -1.11 8.52
N SER A 52 -12.80 -0.35 7.55
CA SER A 52 -12.75 -0.69 6.13
C SER A 52 -11.32 -0.75 5.61
N ALA A 53 -10.46 0.19 5.99
CA ALA A 53 -9.04 0.17 5.62
C ALA A 53 -8.34 -1.10 6.15
N ALA A 54 -8.56 -1.45 7.42
CA ALA A 54 -7.98 -2.66 8.02
C ALA A 54 -8.48 -3.95 7.34
N TYR A 55 -9.76 -3.98 6.95
CA TYR A 55 -10.33 -5.11 6.20
C TYR A 55 -9.74 -5.22 4.79
N ALA A 56 -9.63 -4.10 4.07
CA ALA A 56 -9.00 -4.06 2.75
C ALA A 56 -7.54 -4.53 2.84
N ARG A 57 -6.78 -3.99 3.80
CA ARG A 57 -5.38 -4.36 4.06
C ARG A 57 -5.22 -5.86 4.23
N LYS A 58 -5.96 -6.47 5.17
CA LYS A 58 -5.85 -7.91 5.45
C LYS A 58 -6.14 -8.79 4.24
N ASN A 59 -7.09 -8.39 3.40
CA ASN A 59 -7.37 -9.13 2.17
C ASN A 59 -6.21 -9.01 1.19
N LEU A 60 -5.69 -7.79 0.97
CA LEU A 60 -4.54 -7.58 0.09
C LEU A 60 -3.28 -8.32 0.59
N GLU A 61 -3.01 -8.28 1.90
CA GLU A 61 -1.89 -9.00 2.53
C GLU A 61 -2.01 -10.52 2.33
N ARG A 62 -3.23 -11.06 2.40
CA ARG A 62 -3.47 -12.48 2.14
C ARG A 62 -3.17 -12.87 0.69
N GLU A 63 -3.54 -12.03 -0.27
CA GLU A 63 -3.28 -12.31 -1.70
C GLU A 63 -1.79 -12.12 -2.06
N LEU A 64 -1.11 -11.14 -1.47
CA LEU A 64 0.31 -10.88 -1.73
C LEU A 64 1.26 -11.78 -0.93
N GLY A 65 0.80 -12.35 0.20
CA GLY A 65 1.65 -13.08 1.12
C GLY A 65 2.63 -12.20 1.92
N GLU A 66 2.43 -10.87 1.89
CA GLU A 66 3.35 -9.88 2.46
C GLU A 66 2.61 -8.75 3.17
N LEU A 67 3.31 -8.06 4.06
CA LEU A 67 2.75 -6.94 4.82
C LEU A 67 2.61 -5.67 3.97
N ILE A 68 1.46 -5.01 4.10
CA ILE A 68 1.19 -3.73 3.46
C ILE A 68 1.20 -2.63 4.51
N GLU A 69 1.94 -1.57 4.22
CA GLU A 69 1.92 -0.37 5.03
C GLU A 69 0.62 0.41 4.77
N THR A 70 0.02 0.93 5.84
CA THR A 70 -1.23 1.68 5.74
C THR A 70 -1.21 2.86 6.69
N THR A 71 -1.28 4.06 6.13
CA THR A 71 -1.11 5.31 6.87
C THR A 71 -2.34 6.18 6.69
N PHE A 72 -2.87 6.73 7.79
CA PHE A 72 -3.97 7.70 7.71
C PHE A 72 -3.51 8.94 6.94
N SER A 73 -4.34 9.45 6.04
CA SER A 73 -3.99 10.57 5.19
C SER A 73 -5.23 11.34 4.76
N VAL A 74 -5.01 12.59 4.37
CA VAL A 74 -6.04 13.46 3.78
C VAL A 74 -5.66 13.72 2.34
N TYR A 75 -6.56 13.41 1.40
CA TYR A 75 -6.36 13.65 -0.02
C TYR A 75 -7.24 14.83 -0.47
N THR A 76 -6.64 15.81 -1.14
CA THR A 76 -7.38 16.87 -1.82
C THR A 76 -7.62 16.46 -3.26
N THR A 77 -8.88 16.34 -3.67
CA THR A 77 -9.25 16.00 -5.05
C THR A 77 -8.94 17.16 -6.01
N PRO A 78 -8.87 16.91 -7.33
CA PRO A 78 -8.71 17.96 -8.33
C PRO A 78 -9.77 19.07 -8.26
N GLU A 79 -10.97 18.73 -7.77
CA GLU A 79 -12.10 19.65 -7.58
C GLU A 79 -12.01 20.46 -6.28
N GLY A 80 -10.98 20.21 -5.45
CA GLY A 80 -10.73 20.93 -4.20
C GLY A 80 -11.40 20.33 -2.96
N GLU A 81 -12.04 19.16 -3.06
CA GLU A 81 -12.64 18.46 -1.91
C GLU A 81 -11.56 17.75 -1.08
N LYS A 82 -11.67 17.77 0.25
CA LYS A 82 -10.78 17.03 1.15
C LYS A 82 -11.44 15.74 1.61
N LEU A 83 -10.78 14.62 1.37
CA LEU A 83 -11.23 13.29 1.75
C LEU A 83 -10.29 12.69 2.80
N ASP A 84 -10.87 12.24 3.91
CA ASP A 84 -10.16 11.45 4.91
C ASP A 84 -10.09 9.99 4.49
N GLY A 85 -8.93 9.36 4.67
CA GLY A 85 -8.74 7.98 4.29
C GLY A 85 -7.37 7.44 4.62
N TYR A 86 -6.93 6.47 3.83
CA TYR A 86 -5.67 5.76 4.06
C TYR A 86 -4.89 5.59 2.76
N VAL A 87 -3.58 5.81 2.86
CA VAL A 87 -2.61 5.47 1.81
C VAL A 87 -2.09 4.06 2.08
N PHE A 88 -2.05 3.25 1.03
CA PHE A 88 -1.50 1.90 1.03
C PHE A 88 -0.20 1.88 0.23
N SER A 89 0.84 1.29 0.80
CA SER A 89 2.16 1.14 0.18
C SER A 89 2.70 -0.27 0.36
N PHE A 90 3.35 -0.79 -0.68
CA PHE A 90 4.01 -2.10 -0.64
C PHE A 90 5.52 -1.93 -0.72
N LYS A 91 6.17 -1.95 0.45
CA LYS A 91 7.58 -1.61 0.60
C LYS A 91 8.52 -2.54 -0.16
N LEU A 92 8.23 -3.85 -0.17
CA LEU A 92 9.09 -4.84 -0.82
C LEU A 92 9.30 -4.55 -2.32
N VAL A 93 8.24 -4.18 -3.04
CA VAL A 93 8.34 -3.83 -4.46
C VAL A 93 9.07 -2.50 -4.64
N LYS A 94 8.83 -1.53 -3.76
CA LYS A 94 9.53 -0.25 -3.80
C LYS A 94 11.05 -0.41 -3.61
N ASP A 95 11.45 -1.16 -2.58
CA ASP A 95 12.85 -1.45 -2.29
C ASP A 95 13.52 -2.25 -3.42
N TYR A 96 12.78 -3.15 -4.09
CA TYR A 96 13.27 -3.88 -5.26
C TYR A 96 13.48 -2.97 -6.48
N LEU A 97 12.49 -2.14 -6.80
CA LEU A 97 12.59 -1.21 -7.95
C LEU A 97 13.70 -0.18 -7.78
N GLU A 98 13.91 0.33 -6.56
CA GLU A 98 15.02 1.24 -6.25
C GLU A 98 16.38 0.57 -6.49
N LYS A 99 16.53 -0.72 -6.15
CA LYS A 99 17.79 -1.45 -6.40
C LYS A 99 18.04 -1.69 -7.88
N VAL A 100 17.01 -2.09 -8.64
CA VAL A 100 17.13 -2.33 -10.09
C VAL A 100 17.55 -1.06 -10.82
N HIS A 101 16.95 0.09 -10.50
CA HIS A 101 17.32 1.36 -11.14
C HIS A 101 18.77 1.75 -10.86
N VAL A 102 19.26 1.46 -9.65
CA VAL A 102 20.65 1.73 -9.27
C VAL A 102 21.61 0.84 -10.07
N GLU A 103 21.29 -0.44 -10.28
CA GLU A 103 22.08 -1.37 -11.13
C GLU A 103 22.12 -0.90 -12.59
N ASP A 104 20.99 -0.49 -13.17
CA ASP A 104 20.93 0.07 -14.53
C ASP A 104 21.82 1.32 -14.66
N THR A 105 21.87 2.17 -13.62
CA THR A 105 22.72 3.37 -13.64
C THR A 105 24.21 3.01 -13.60
N PHE A 106 24.59 1.96 -12.86
CA PHE A 106 25.98 1.51 -12.81
C PHE A 106 26.43 0.93 -14.15
N GLU A 107 25.60 0.13 -14.82
CA GLU A 107 25.94 -0.39 -16.15
C GLU A 107 26.11 0.71 -17.20
N GLU A 108 25.32 1.78 -17.15
CA GLU A 108 25.45 2.92 -18.06
C GLU A 108 26.74 3.71 -17.81
N ILE A 109 27.13 3.89 -16.55
CA ILE A 109 28.39 4.58 -16.18
C ILE A 109 29.60 3.76 -16.65
N ASP A 110 29.61 2.44 -16.43
CA ASP A 110 30.71 1.57 -16.88
C ASP A 110 30.86 1.58 -18.41
N LYS A 111 29.75 1.54 -19.17
CA LYS A 111 29.78 1.64 -20.64
C LYS A 111 30.36 2.98 -21.12
N GLN A 112 30.02 4.08 -20.46
CA GLN A 112 30.55 5.41 -20.79
C GLN A 112 32.04 5.57 -20.45
N GLN A 113 32.53 4.92 -19.39
CA GLN A 113 33.95 4.94 -19.03
C GLN A 113 34.81 4.16 -20.04
N VAL A 114 34.34 3.00 -20.50
CA VAL A 114 35.05 2.20 -21.51
C VAL A 114 35.15 2.94 -22.86
N ASP A 115 34.10 3.65 -23.28
CA ASP A 115 34.10 4.44 -24.51
C ASP A 115 35.03 5.67 -24.44
N HIS A 116 35.21 6.23 -23.25
CA HIS A 116 36.06 7.40 -23.05
C HIS A 116 37.56 7.05 -22.99
N ASP A 117 37.91 5.90 -22.42
CA ASP A 117 39.31 5.42 -22.37
C ASP A 117 39.78 4.82 -23.71
N SER A 118 38.88 4.24 -24.51
CA SER A 118 39.20 3.78 -25.86
C SER A 118 39.63 4.93 -26.80
N LYS A 119 39.05 6.12 -26.64
CA LYS A 119 39.35 7.31 -27.48
C LYS A 119 40.65 8.03 -27.11
N ARG A 120 41.27 7.75 -25.96
CA ARG A 120 42.54 8.37 -25.52
C ARG A 120 43.79 7.64 -26.04
N ASN A 121 43.65 6.45 -26.63
CA ASN A 121 44.78 5.63 -27.11
C ASN A 121 45.05 5.71 -28.63
N ILE A 122 44.43 6.64 -29.38
CA ILE A 122 44.58 6.74 -30.85
C ILE A 122 45.38 7.98 -31.29
N THR A 123 46.02 8.70 -30.36
CA THR A 123 46.96 9.79 -30.71
C THR A 123 48.37 9.42 -30.24
N CYS A 124 49.06 8.65 -31.10
CA CYS A 124 50.52 8.60 -31.17
C CYS A 124 50.99 9.46 -32.34
#